data_AF-A0A9D7M8R3-F1
#
_entry.id   AF-A0A9D7M8R3-F1
#
_cell.length_a   1.000
_cell.length_b   1.000
_cell.length_c   1.000
_cell.angle_alpha   90.00
_cell.angle_beta   90.00
_cell.angle_gamma   90.00
#
_symmetry.space_group_name_H-M   'P 1'
#
loop_
_entity.id
_entity.type
_entity.pdbx_description
1 polymer ?
#
loop_
_entity_poly.entity_id
_entity_poly.type
_entity_poly.pdbx_seq_one_letter_code
_entity_poly.pdbx_strand_id
1 'polypeptide(L)'
;MFKLHRTLLAVGLLSVALITSCKYDKEEPVVAFNNGCYPPEVAEILVKKCATAGCHNTISKDAASGLDLSSWEAMFAGNGNGATTIPFRSDQSTLFYFINTDSTLGITQIPTMPYNANPLTPAEVLTIRNWIDNGAPNCNGFVKFSDNPNRRKVYVANQGCDLIGVHDPETKVVMRYINVGNSAAIESPHMVRISPDGQFWYVAFINGNVLQKYRTSDDTFVGEAVITQGAWNTFVVSPDGSKAWVVDFSQTGRIAYVNTQTMTLEKMYWDPGFFQSPHGSTISSDGNTLLITGQSGNKIYKWDVTDPMFPEYEEIFINNTGGNAADPHEAAYSPDGSKYFVTCQGRDEVRVFNTSDDSFITAIPTGSFPLEMSLAPSYNLIFVSCEVGNAVTVIDMNTLTAVKTINVGYQPHGLAVDEVEGVVFVANRNTPTSGGPAPHHTSSCGGRNGYMTLINLNTLELDDDFKMELSVDPYSVMVKN
;
A
#
# COMPACT_ATOMS: atom_id res chain seq x y z
N MET A 1 -12.64 99.55 56.27
CA MET A 1 -11.85 99.24 57.49
C MET A 1 -11.15 97.91 57.28
N PHE A 2 -9.80 97.91 57.34
CA PHE A 2 -8.87 96.79 57.59
C PHE A 2 -8.94 95.54 56.68
N LYS A 3 -7.85 94.93 56.19
CA LYS A 3 -6.40 95.17 56.25
C LYS A 3 -5.75 94.28 55.16
N LEU A 4 -4.63 94.75 54.62
CA LEU A 4 -3.61 94.03 53.84
C LEU A 4 -3.26 92.64 54.41
N HIS A 5 -2.94 91.67 53.55
CA HIS A 5 -1.56 91.17 53.34
C HIS A 5 -1.43 90.32 52.06
N ARG A 6 -0.36 90.61 51.31
CA ARG A 6 0.11 89.88 50.14
C ARG A 6 0.92 88.66 50.58
N THR A 7 0.75 87.53 49.89
CA THR A 7 1.83 86.55 49.72
C THR A 7 1.70 85.93 48.32
N LEU A 8 2.68 86.17 47.46
CA LEU A 8 2.90 85.43 46.22
C LEU A 8 3.33 84.00 46.57
N LEU A 9 2.77 82.97 45.94
CA LEU A 9 3.47 81.70 45.76
C LEU A 9 3.11 81.04 44.42
N ALA A 10 4.10 80.34 43.89
CA ALA A 10 4.30 79.94 42.51
C ALA A 10 3.26 78.96 41.93
N VAL A 11 3.13 79.05 40.60
CA VAL A 11 2.46 78.13 39.70
C VAL A 11 3.07 76.72 39.81
N GLY A 12 2.21 75.72 39.98
CA GLY A 12 2.51 74.31 39.73
C GLY A 12 1.24 73.61 39.25
N LEU A 13 1.07 73.48 37.93
CA LEU A 13 0.04 72.63 37.35
C LEU A 13 0.42 71.16 37.64
N LEU A 14 -0.28 70.52 38.58
CA LEU A 14 -0.25 69.08 38.76
C LEU A 14 -1.42 68.48 37.96
N SER A 15 -1.13 67.97 36.76
CA SER A 15 -2.06 67.15 36.00
C SER A 15 -2.26 65.82 36.73
N VAL A 16 -3.41 65.66 37.39
CA VAL A 16 -3.84 64.39 37.95
C VAL A 16 -4.24 63.48 36.80
N ALA A 17 -3.33 62.60 36.38
CA ALA A 17 -3.68 61.47 35.55
C ALA A 17 -4.52 60.50 36.39
N LEU A 18 -5.83 60.48 36.13
CA LEU A 18 -6.71 59.41 36.58
C LEU A 18 -6.27 58.12 35.89
N ILE A 19 -5.46 57.31 36.59
CA ILE A 19 -5.20 55.93 36.19
C ILE A 19 -6.48 55.15 36.51
N THR A 20 -7.43 55.14 35.58
CA THR A 20 -8.45 54.10 35.55
C THR A 20 -7.73 52.81 35.21
N SER A 21 -7.43 51.99 36.22
CA SER A 21 -7.10 50.59 35.97
C SER A 21 -8.33 49.96 35.32
N CYS A 22 -8.21 49.57 34.06
CA CYS A 22 -9.16 48.65 33.45
C CYS A 22 -9.06 47.33 34.22
N LYS A 23 -9.96 47.11 35.17
CA LYS A 23 -10.21 45.77 35.69
C LYS A 23 -10.85 44.96 34.57
N TYR A 24 -10.08 44.07 33.97
CA TYR A 24 -10.59 43.06 33.05
C TYR A 24 -11.36 42.00 33.88
N ASP A 25 -12.55 42.35 34.33
CA ASP A 25 -13.50 41.40 34.90
C ASP A 25 -14.46 40.97 33.77
N LYS A 26 -13.93 40.21 32.81
CA LYS A 26 -14.73 39.26 32.04
C LYS A 26 -14.10 37.90 32.26
N GLU A 27 -14.76 37.05 33.04
CA GLU A 27 -14.72 35.63 32.72
C GLU A 27 -15.18 35.54 31.27
N GLU A 28 -14.23 35.36 30.36
CA GLU A 28 -14.58 34.91 29.02
C GLU A 28 -15.38 33.63 29.19
N PRO A 29 -16.52 33.48 28.50
CA PRO A 29 -17.24 32.22 28.56
C PRO A 29 -16.25 31.14 28.18
N VAL A 30 -16.03 30.18 29.08
CA VAL A 30 -15.26 28.98 28.77
C VAL A 30 -15.97 28.36 27.58
N VAL A 31 -15.44 28.60 26.38
CA VAL A 31 -15.92 27.91 25.18
C VAL A 31 -15.75 26.44 25.52
N ALA A 32 -16.85 25.71 25.58
CA ALA A 32 -16.83 24.31 25.96
C ALA A 32 -15.77 23.62 25.10
N PHE A 33 -14.74 23.09 25.77
CA PHE A 33 -13.65 22.41 25.09
C PHE A 33 -14.26 21.32 24.22
N ASN A 34 -14.12 21.45 22.90
CA ASN A 34 -14.61 20.45 21.98
C ASN A 34 -13.55 19.37 21.88
N ASN A 35 -13.79 18.24 22.53
CA ASN A 35 -12.86 17.10 22.53
C ASN A 35 -12.79 16.40 21.17
N GLY A 36 -13.52 16.84 20.14
CA GLY A 36 -13.45 16.25 18.80
C GLY A 36 -13.86 14.78 18.73
N CYS A 37 -14.61 14.30 19.73
CA CYS A 37 -14.85 12.88 20.00
C CYS A 37 -13.59 12.01 20.15
N TYR A 38 -12.50 12.56 20.68
CA TYR A 38 -11.44 11.77 21.29
C TYR A 38 -11.81 11.38 22.74
N PRO A 39 -11.23 10.29 23.29
CA PRO A 39 -11.17 10.09 24.73
C PRO A 39 -10.59 11.33 25.45
N PRO A 40 -11.06 11.71 26.65
CA PRO A 40 -10.65 12.96 27.30
C PRO A 40 -9.14 13.15 27.40
N GLU A 41 -8.41 12.14 27.84
CA GLU A 41 -6.94 12.16 27.99
C GLU A 41 -6.19 12.31 26.66
N VAL A 42 -6.77 11.80 25.57
CA VAL A 42 -6.23 11.95 24.21
C VAL A 42 -6.52 13.36 23.70
N ALA A 43 -7.73 13.88 23.96
CA ALA A 43 -8.15 15.23 23.58
C ALA A 43 -7.26 16.31 24.23
N GLU A 44 -6.90 16.13 25.51
CA GLU A 44 -5.96 17.01 26.23
C GLU A 44 -4.61 17.16 25.52
N ILE A 45 -4.21 16.17 24.71
CA ILE A 45 -2.98 16.19 23.94
C ILE A 45 -3.26 16.70 22.52
N LEU A 46 -4.06 15.97 21.74
CA LEU A 46 -4.24 16.24 20.31
C LEU A 46 -4.93 17.58 20.06
N VAL A 47 -6.02 17.87 20.77
CA VAL A 47 -6.79 19.09 20.51
C VAL A 47 -6.10 20.30 21.15
N LYS A 48 -5.69 20.20 22.42
CA LYS A 48 -5.12 21.38 23.13
C LYS A 48 -3.69 21.71 22.76
N LYS A 49 -2.88 20.73 22.35
CA LYS A 49 -1.46 20.95 22.04
C LYS A 49 -1.14 20.93 20.55
N CYS A 50 -1.93 20.20 19.74
CA CYS A 50 -1.62 20.00 18.31
C CYS A 50 -2.61 20.72 17.38
N ALA A 51 -3.91 20.76 17.71
CA ALA A 51 -4.95 21.43 16.94
C ALA A 51 -5.14 22.91 17.33
N THR A 52 -4.04 23.60 17.64
CA THR A 52 -4.04 25.02 18.03
C THR A 52 -3.98 25.94 16.80
N ALA A 53 -4.24 27.24 16.98
CA ALA A 53 -4.20 28.22 15.90
C ALA A 53 -2.83 28.21 15.20
N GLY A 54 -2.85 28.03 13.87
CA GLY A 54 -1.63 27.94 13.05
C GLY A 54 -1.06 26.53 12.89
N CYS A 55 -1.65 25.51 13.53
CA CYS A 55 -1.21 24.11 13.48
C CYS A 55 -2.27 23.19 12.85
N HIS A 56 -2.51 22.00 13.41
CA HIS A 56 -3.31 20.91 12.84
C HIS A 56 -4.81 21.02 13.14
N ASN A 57 -5.48 22.08 12.69
CA ASN A 57 -6.93 22.22 12.82
C ASN A 57 -7.57 22.53 11.46
N THR A 58 -8.90 22.49 11.38
CA THR A 58 -9.66 22.68 10.13
C THR A 58 -9.34 23.97 9.38
N ILE A 59 -8.91 25.02 10.06
CA ILE A 59 -8.58 26.33 9.46
C ILE A 59 -7.14 26.37 8.95
N SER A 60 -6.18 25.81 9.70
CA SER A 60 -4.75 25.95 9.40
C SER A 60 -4.07 24.68 8.87
N LYS A 61 -4.81 23.58 8.68
CA LYS A 61 -4.27 22.29 8.22
C LYS A 61 -3.48 22.36 6.90
N ASP A 62 -3.81 23.29 6.00
CA ASP A 62 -3.12 23.41 4.71
C ASP A 62 -1.65 23.83 4.87
N ALA A 63 -1.33 24.56 5.95
CA ALA A 63 0.05 24.87 6.33
C ALA A 63 0.79 23.67 6.98
N ALA A 64 0.07 22.57 7.24
CA ALA A 64 0.53 21.38 7.92
C ALA A 64 0.23 20.10 7.10
N SER A 65 0.44 20.20 5.79
CA SER A 65 0.25 19.10 4.81
C SER A 65 -1.16 18.51 4.79
N GLY A 66 -2.17 19.29 5.20
CA GLY A 66 -3.58 18.90 5.22
C GLY A 66 -4.02 18.13 6.46
N LEU A 67 -3.15 17.91 7.46
CA LEU A 67 -3.50 17.17 8.68
C LEU A 67 -4.37 17.99 9.63
N ASP A 68 -5.56 17.46 9.94
CA ASP A 68 -6.51 18.02 10.90
C ASP A 68 -6.68 17.09 12.11
N LEU A 69 -6.28 17.55 13.29
CA LEU A 69 -6.39 16.85 14.58
C LEU A 69 -7.49 17.43 15.47
N SER A 70 -8.35 18.30 14.93
CA SER A 70 -9.45 18.90 15.69
C SER A 70 -10.57 17.91 16.04
N SER A 71 -10.65 16.79 15.30
CA SER A 71 -11.59 15.72 15.59
C SER A 71 -11.07 14.35 15.17
N TRP A 72 -11.55 13.32 15.87
CA TRP A 72 -11.22 11.93 15.62
C TRP A 72 -11.46 11.52 14.17
N GLU A 73 -12.59 11.94 13.60
CA GLU A 73 -12.94 11.64 12.21
C GLU A 73 -12.00 12.35 11.22
N ALA A 74 -11.66 13.62 11.48
CA ALA A 74 -10.76 14.37 10.61
C ALA A 74 -9.33 13.79 10.61
N MET A 75 -8.84 13.30 11.75
CA MET A 75 -7.54 12.64 11.84
C MET A 75 -7.51 11.35 10.98
N PHE A 76 -8.59 10.56 10.99
CA PHE A 76 -8.66 9.34 10.19
C PHE A 76 -8.88 9.57 8.69
N ALA A 77 -9.26 10.79 8.27
CA ALA A 77 -9.22 11.17 6.87
C ALA A 77 -7.78 11.27 6.32
N GLY A 78 -6.77 11.31 7.20
CA GLY A 78 -5.37 11.37 6.83
C GLY A 78 -4.94 12.77 6.38
N ASN A 79 -3.86 12.82 5.61
CA ASN A 79 -3.29 14.05 5.06
C ASN A 79 -2.72 13.80 3.65
N GLY A 80 -2.01 14.77 3.07
CA GLY A 80 -1.45 14.66 1.71
C GLY A 80 -0.40 13.54 1.51
N ASN A 81 -0.01 12.82 2.56
CA ASN A 81 0.89 11.66 2.51
C ASN A 81 0.19 10.35 2.90
N GLY A 82 -1.11 10.38 3.23
CA GLY A 82 -1.90 9.20 3.61
C GLY A 82 -2.33 9.17 5.08
N ALA A 83 -2.48 7.95 5.62
CA ALA A 83 -2.96 7.74 6.98
C ALA A 83 -1.96 8.25 8.04
N THR A 84 -2.44 9.02 9.02
CA THR A 84 -1.61 9.46 10.15
C THR A 84 -1.68 8.54 11.35
N THR A 85 -2.79 7.82 11.49
CA THR A 85 -3.03 6.90 12.59
C THR A 85 -3.58 5.61 12.02
N ILE A 86 -2.90 4.51 12.33
CA ILE A 86 -3.26 3.16 11.90
C ILE A 86 -3.67 2.41 13.17
N PRO A 87 -4.96 2.04 13.33
CA PRO A 87 -5.43 1.35 14.52
C PRO A 87 -4.62 0.08 14.79
N PHE A 88 -4.30 -0.13 16.08
CA PHE A 88 -3.50 -1.25 16.59
C PHE A 88 -2.01 -1.24 16.21
N ARG A 89 -1.52 -0.17 15.55
CA ARG A 89 -0.14 -0.10 15.04
C ARG A 89 0.48 1.27 15.29
N SER A 90 0.84 1.59 16.54
CA SER A 90 1.57 2.83 16.81
C SER A 90 2.90 2.87 16.07
N ASP A 91 3.53 1.71 15.88
CA ASP A 91 4.79 1.54 15.16
C ASP A 91 4.71 1.87 13.66
N GLN A 92 3.50 1.84 13.08
CA GLN A 92 3.24 2.22 11.68
C GLN A 92 2.45 3.54 11.57
N SER A 93 2.18 4.21 12.69
CA SER A 93 1.41 5.46 12.72
C SER A 93 2.33 6.66 12.71
N THR A 94 2.27 7.49 11.66
CA THR A 94 3.11 8.68 11.54
C THR A 94 2.87 9.68 12.66
N LEU A 95 1.65 9.74 13.20
CA LEU A 95 1.33 10.52 14.39
C LEU A 95 2.26 10.16 15.56
N PHE A 96 2.47 8.86 15.81
CA PHE A 96 3.34 8.42 16.90
C PHE A 96 4.82 8.70 16.58
N TYR A 97 5.25 8.46 15.35
CA TYR A 97 6.61 8.74 14.88
C TYR A 97 7.05 10.18 15.20
N PHE A 98 6.21 11.18 14.90
CA PHE A 98 6.56 12.59 15.09
C PHE A 98 6.49 13.06 16.55
N ILE A 99 5.66 12.44 17.39
CA ILE A 99 5.52 12.85 18.80
C ILE A 99 6.43 12.05 19.75
N ASN A 100 6.97 10.91 19.31
CA ASN A 100 7.75 10.04 20.18
C ASN A 100 9.01 10.78 20.63
N THR A 101 9.19 10.91 21.95
CA THR A 101 10.38 11.52 22.57
C THR A 101 11.32 10.47 23.19
N ASP A 102 10.97 9.19 23.10
CA ASP A 102 11.70 8.08 23.72
C ASP A 102 12.09 7.04 22.65
N SER A 103 13.38 6.98 22.33
CA SER A 103 13.91 6.05 21.34
C SER A 103 13.77 4.57 21.71
N THR A 104 13.45 4.25 22.96
CA THR A 104 13.14 2.87 23.38
C THR A 104 11.75 2.42 22.96
N LEU A 105 10.85 3.37 22.61
CA LEU A 105 9.49 3.09 22.19
C LEU A 105 9.34 2.95 20.67
N GLY A 106 10.42 3.15 19.91
CA GLY A 106 10.43 3.11 18.44
C GLY A 106 11.23 4.26 17.86
N ILE A 107 11.03 4.51 16.56
CA ILE A 107 11.74 5.59 15.86
C ILE A 107 11.35 6.95 16.45
N THR A 108 12.31 7.86 16.44
CA THR A 108 12.19 9.21 16.98
C THR A 108 12.63 10.19 15.88
N GLN A 109 11.81 11.20 15.60
CA GLN A 109 12.17 12.27 14.67
C GLN A 109 12.52 13.54 15.43
N ILE A 110 13.69 14.12 15.15
CA ILE A 110 14.14 15.36 15.80
C ILE A 110 14.10 16.53 14.80
N PRO A 111 13.47 17.67 15.14
CA PRO A 111 12.74 17.91 16.39
C PRO A 111 11.40 17.17 16.43
N THR A 112 10.99 16.76 17.63
CA THR A 112 9.70 16.12 17.86
C THR A 112 8.57 17.16 17.86
N MET A 113 7.34 16.70 17.63
CA MET A 113 6.14 17.50 17.77
C MET A 113 5.68 17.58 19.24
N PRO A 114 5.10 18.71 19.68
CA PRO A 114 4.79 19.90 18.88
C PRO A 114 6.00 20.79 18.58
N TYR A 115 6.09 21.28 17.34
CA TYR A 115 7.17 22.16 16.89
C TYR A 115 7.09 23.53 17.59
N ASN A 116 8.23 24.08 18.01
CA ASN A 116 8.34 25.34 18.77
C ASN A 116 7.62 25.37 20.13
N ALA A 117 7.25 24.22 20.68
CA ALA A 117 6.75 24.09 22.05
C ALA A 117 7.60 23.07 22.83
N ASN A 118 7.31 22.91 24.12
CA ASN A 118 7.90 21.83 24.87
C ASN A 118 7.46 20.48 24.27
N PRO A 119 8.39 19.52 24.09
CA PRO A 119 8.03 18.17 23.70
C PRO A 119 7.00 17.56 24.65
N LEU A 120 6.23 16.58 24.16
CA LEU A 120 5.33 15.82 25.01
C LEU A 120 6.10 15.14 26.13
N THR A 121 5.48 15.04 27.30
CA THR A 121 6.06 14.28 28.41
C THR A 121 6.03 12.78 28.12
N PRO A 122 6.89 11.95 28.75
CA PRO A 122 6.84 10.50 28.58
C PRO A 122 5.45 9.88 28.86
N ALA A 123 4.72 10.43 29.84
CA ALA A 123 3.36 10.00 30.15
C ALA A 123 2.39 10.29 28.99
N GLU A 124 2.48 11.47 28.37
CA GLU A 124 1.64 11.86 27.25
C GLU A 124 1.94 11.04 25.98
N VAL A 125 3.22 10.78 25.72
CA VAL A 125 3.65 9.88 24.63
C VAL A 125 3.06 8.49 24.82
N LEU A 126 3.12 7.93 26.04
CA LEU A 126 2.52 6.64 26.36
C LEU A 126 0.99 6.66 26.28
N THR A 127 0.33 7.76 26.65
CA THR A 127 -1.13 7.90 26.49
C THR A 127 -1.52 7.74 25.03
N ILE A 128 -0.87 8.46 24.10
CA ILE A 128 -1.18 8.35 22.67
C ILE A 128 -0.80 6.98 22.11
N ARG A 129 0.37 6.45 22.47
CA ARG A 129 0.81 5.12 22.03
C ARG A 129 -0.20 4.04 22.41
N ASN A 130 -0.50 3.95 23.71
CA ASN A 130 -1.40 2.94 24.24
C ASN A 130 -2.81 3.09 23.65
N TRP A 131 -3.27 4.32 23.42
CA TRP A 131 -4.54 4.56 22.74
C TRP A 131 -4.54 4.01 21.31
N ILE A 132 -3.48 4.27 20.52
CA ILE A 132 -3.35 3.74 19.15
C ILE A 132 -3.28 2.22 19.15
N ASP A 133 -2.45 1.63 20.01
CA ASP A 133 -2.24 0.19 20.11
C ASP A 133 -3.52 -0.54 20.58
N ASN A 134 -4.43 0.14 21.27
CA ASN A 134 -5.77 -0.35 21.60
C ASN A 134 -6.84 -0.07 20.51
N GLY A 135 -6.41 0.30 19.30
CA GLY A 135 -7.29 0.53 18.15
C GLY A 135 -7.70 1.99 17.93
N ALA A 136 -7.13 2.94 18.68
CA ALA A 136 -7.47 4.35 18.63
C ALA A 136 -9.00 4.62 18.67
N PRO A 137 -9.75 4.06 19.65
CA PRO A 137 -11.19 4.23 19.71
C PRO A 137 -11.59 5.69 19.89
N ASN A 138 -12.74 6.08 19.34
CA ASN A 138 -13.33 7.39 19.58
C ASN A 138 -13.94 7.49 20.99
N CYS A 139 -14.55 8.63 21.31
CA CYS A 139 -15.16 8.92 22.59
C CYS A 139 -16.28 7.94 23.02
N ASN A 140 -16.82 7.14 22.09
CA ASN A 140 -17.84 6.12 22.32
C ASN A 140 -17.28 4.68 22.27
N GLY A 141 -15.96 4.51 22.15
CA GLY A 141 -15.33 3.19 22.05
C GLY A 141 -15.29 2.60 20.63
N PHE A 142 -15.73 3.33 19.60
CA PHE A 142 -15.71 2.83 18.22
C PHE A 142 -14.32 2.92 17.60
N VAL A 143 -13.88 1.85 16.94
CA VAL A 143 -12.58 1.75 16.23
C VAL A 143 -12.79 1.97 14.73
N LYS A 144 -12.00 2.83 14.09
CA LYS A 144 -12.14 3.10 12.65
C LYS A 144 -11.96 1.81 11.85
N PHE A 145 -12.85 1.62 10.87
CA PHE A 145 -12.92 0.48 9.96
C PHE A 145 -13.38 -0.85 10.58
N SER A 146 -13.86 -0.87 11.83
CA SER A 146 -14.39 -2.10 12.46
C SER A 146 -15.90 -2.32 12.25
N ASP A 147 -16.55 -1.45 11.46
CA ASP A 147 -18.00 -1.37 11.27
C ASP A 147 -18.55 -2.33 10.22
N ASN A 148 -17.71 -2.74 9.26
CA ASN A 148 -18.15 -3.50 8.09
C ASN A 148 -17.18 -4.65 7.75
N PRO A 149 -17.50 -5.91 8.08
CA PRO A 149 -16.67 -7.06 7.74
C PRO A 149 -16.62 -7.34 6.23
N ASN A 150 -17.54 -6.80 5.44
CA ASN A 150 -17.60 -6.99 3.99
C ASN A 150 -16.95 -5.85 3.22
N ARG A 151 -16.32 -4.89 3.91
CA ARG A 151 -15.63 -3.75 3.30
C ARG A 151 -14.69 -4.22 2.20
N ARG A 152 -14.67 -3.47 1.10
CA ARG A 152 -13.72 -3.65 -0.01
C ARG A 152 -12.33 -3.28 0.48
N LYS A 153 -11.31 -3.97 0.01
CA LYS A 153 -9.94 -3.81 0.52
C LYS A 153 -8.95 -3.87 -0.61
N VAL A 154 -7.93 -3.04 -0.56
CA VAL A 154 -6.73 -3.22 -1.39
C VAL A 154 -5.63 -3.77 -0.50
N TYR A 155 -5.03 -4.88 -0.92
CA TYR A 155 -3.90 -5.50 -0.23
C TYR A 155 -2.62 -5.17 -0.98
N VAL A 156 -1.60 -4.74 -0.24
CA VAL A 156 -0.29 -4.42 -0.79
C VAL A 156 0.78 -5.20 -0.04
N ALA A 157 1.52 -6.04 -0.77
CA ALA A 157 2.69 -6.70 -0.21
C ALA A 157 3.86 -5.70 -0.18
N ASN A 158 4.47 -5.50 0.98
CA ASN A 158 5.65 -4.67 1.15
C ASN A 158 6.83 -5.63 1.36
N GLN A 159 7.79 -5.73 0.44
CA GLN A 159 8.85 -6.73 0.57
C GLN A 159 9.90 -6.39 1.63
N GLY A 160 10.13 -5.10 1.84
CA GLY A 160 11.17 -4.64 2.75
C GLY A 160 10.77 -4.76 4.22
N CYS A 161 9.51 -5.08 4.49
CA CYS A 161 8.94 -5.30 5.82
C CYS A 161 7.96 -6.45 5.70
N ASP A 162 8.01 -7.51 6.51
CA ASP A 162 7.01 -8.59 6.42
C ASP A 162 5.60 -8.12 6.83
N LEU A 163 4.98 -7.34 5.94
CA LEU A 163 3.80 -6.53 6.13
C LEU A 163 2.95 -6.55 4.88
N ILE A 164 1.66 -6.85 5.08
CA ILE A 164 0.61 -6.52 4.12
C ILE A 164 -0.06 -5.23 4.56
N GLY A 165 0.01 -4.20 3.72
CA GLY A 165 -0.80 -3.00 3.84
C GLY A 165 -2.22 -3.29 3.39
N VAL A 166 -3.21 -2.93 4.22
CA VAL A 166 -4.63 -3.07 3.91
C VAL A 166 -5.21 -1.68 3.80
N HIS A 167 -5.76 -1.35 2.64
CA HIS A 167 -6.24 -0.01 2.31
C HIS A 167 -7.74 -0.02 2.03
N ASP A 168 -8.39 1.07 2.41
CA ASP A 168 -9.79 1.30 2.07
C ASP A 168 -9.83 1.97 0.69
N PRO A 169 -10.43 1.35 -0.34
CA PRO A 169 -10.44 1.92 -1.68
C PRO A 169 -11.31 3.19 -1.76
N GLU A 170 -12.32 3.33 -0.89
CA GLU A 170 -13.23 4.48 -0.87
C GLU A 170 -12.57 5.73 -0.27
N THR A 171 -12.02 5.63 0.95
CA THR A 171 -11.32 6.75 1.59
C THR A 171 -9.87 6.88 1.12
N LYS A 172 -9.34 5.89 0.39
CA LYS A 172 -7.99 5.83 -0.17
C LYS A 172 -6.87 6.01 0.87
N VAL A 173 -7.04 5.45 2.07
CA VAL A 173 -6.04 5.48 3.15
C VAL A 173 -5.69 4.07 3.62
N VAL A 174 -4.50 3.92 4.21
CA VAL A 174 -4.11 2.67 4.89
C VAL A 174 -4.99 2.48 6.12
N MET A 175 -5.70 1.36 6.17
CA MET A 175 -6.55 0.97 7.30
C MET A 175 -5.75 0.20 8.34
N ARG A 176 -4.91 -0.75 7.90
CA ARG A 176 -4.18 -1.69 8.74
C ARG A 176 -2.84 -2.07 8.11
N TYR A 177 -1.91 -2.50 8.95
CA TYR A 177 -0.77 -3.30 8.53
C TYR A 177 -0.82 -4.64 9.26
N ILE A 178 -0.76 -5.74 8.50
CA ILE A 178 -0.77 -7.11 9.01
C ILE A 178 0.64 -7.66 8.95
N ASN A 179 1.17 -8.09 10.09
CA ASN A 179 2.43 -8.82 10.11
C ASN A 179 2.22 -10.19 9.46
N VAL A 180 3.12 -10.54 8.55
CA VAL A 180 3.14 -11.82 7.86
C VAL A 180 4.51 -12.48 8.04
N GLY A 181 4.68 -13.69 7.52
CA GLY A 181 5.86 -14.51 7.77
C GLY A 181 5.73 -15.33 9.06
N ASN A 182 6.66 -16.25 9.26
CA ASN A 182 6.75 -17.11 10.44
C ASN A 182 8.13 -17.05 11.11
N SER A 183 9.02 -16.16 10.64
CA SER A 183 10.37 -15.98 11.15
C SER A 183 10.61 -14.55 11.67
N ALA A 184 11.70 -14.36 12.41
CA ALA A 184 12.13 -13.02 12.84
C ALA A 184 12.99 -12.30 11.79
N ALA A 185 13.54 -13.05 10.82
CA ALA A 185 14.24 -12.47 9.68
C ALA A 185 13.22 -12.04 8.62
N ILE A 186 13.54 -11.00 7.85
CA ILE A 186 12.66 -10.52 6.79
C ILE A 186 12.56 -11.60 5.71
N GLU A 187 11.35 -12.12 5.49
CA GLU A 187 11.02 -13.14 4.50
C GLU A 187 10.59 -12.56 3.15
N SER A 188 10.30 -11.25 3.09
CA SER A 188 9.98 -10.50 1.88
C SER A 188 8.71 -11.00 1.17
N PRO A 189 7.51 -10.70 1.70
CA PRO A 189 6.25 -11.08 1.08
C PRO A 189 6.17 -10.50 -0.33
N HIS A 190 5.99 -11.35 -1.33
CA HIS A 190 6.16 -10.97 -2.73
C HIS A 190 4.85 -10.71 -3.43
N MET A 191 3.90 -11.63 -3.26
CA MET A 191 2.64 -11.65 -3.96
C MET A 191 1.51 -11.88 -2.99
N VAL A 192 0.42 -11.14 -3.20
CA VAL A 192 -0.85 -11.36 -2.53
C VAL A 192 -1.91 -11.72 -3.57
N ARG A 193 -2.71 -12.75 -3.29
CA ARG A 193 -3.89 -13.12 -4.10
C ARG A 193 -5.07 -13.38 -3.19
N ILE A 194 -6.25 -13.09 -3.69
CA ILE A 194 -7.52 -13.33 -3.01
C ILE A 194 -8.14 -14.61 -3.58
N SER A 195 -8.78 -15.42 -2.75
CA SER A 195 -9.56 -16.57 -3.22
C SER A 195 -10.68 -16.11 -4.16
N PRO A 196 -11.08 -16.92 -5.15
CA PRO A 196 -12.16 -16.55 -6.08
C PRO A 196 -13.50 -16.17 -5.40
N ASP A 197 -13.77 -16.72 -4.22
CA ASP A 197 -14.96 -16.40 -3.42
C ASP A 197 -14.82 -15.13 -2.55
N GLY A 198 -13.64 -14.49 -2.57
CA GLY A 198 -13.34 -13.27 -1.82
C GLY A 198 -13.18 -13.45 -0.31
N GLN A 199 -13.23 -14.68 0.23
CA GLN A 199 -13.24 -14.93 1.67
C GLN A 199 -11.84 -14.97 2.31
N PHE A 200 -10.82 -15.26 1.51
CA PHE A 200 -9.45 -15.41 1.99
C PHE A 200 -8.48 -14.65 1.10
N TRP A 201 -7.37 -14.22 1.69
CA TRP A 201 -6.20 -13.79 0.96
C TRP A 201 -4.99 -14.62 1.38
N TYR A 202 -4.06 -14.77 0.46
CA TYR A 202 -2.87 -15.59 0.59
C TYR A 202 -1.62 -14.77 0.29
N VAL A 203 -0.49 -15.15 0.86
CA VAL A 203 0.80 -14.49 0.61
C VAL A 203 1.93 -15.52 0.54
N ALA A 204 2.83 -15.31 -0.43
CA ALA A 204 4.08 -16.06 -0.60
C ALA A 204 5.30 -15.13 -0.39
N PHE A 205 6.48 -15.74 -0.19
CA PHE A 205 7.67 -15.04 0.32
C PHE A 205 8.94 -15.42 -0.45
N ILE A 206 9.69 -14.41 -0.94
CA ILE A 206 10.95 -14.64 -1.65
C ILE A 206 12.01 -15.28 -0.75
N ASN A 207 11.94 -15.09 0.56
CA ASN A 207 12.90 -15.66 1.50
C ASN A 207 12.21 -16.51 2.57
N GLY A 208 11.06 -17.10 2.26
CA GLY A 208 10.27 -17.88 3.21
C GLY A 208 10.17 -19.37 2.89
N ASN A 209 9.38 -20.07 3.71
CA ASN A 209 9.15 -21.50 3.60
C ASN A 209 7.67 -21.91 3.63
N VAL A 210 6.76 -20.93 3.56
CA VAL A 210 5.31 -21.11 3.69
C VAL A 210 4.51 -20.34 2.64
N LEU A 211 3.32 -20.85 2.34
CA LEU A 211 2.21 -20.06 1.82
C LEU A 211 1.24 -19.80 2.99
N GLN A 212 0.99 -18.54 3.33
CA GLN A 212 0.08 -18.20 4.42
C GLN A 212 -1.31 -17.82 3.91
N LYS A 213 -2.33 -18.04 4.74
CA LYS A 213 -3.75 -17.78 4.47
C LYS A 213 -4.36 -16.96 5.60
N TYR A 214 -5.15 -15.97 5.22
CA TYR A 214 -5.82 -15.04 6.12
C TYR A 214 -7.27 -14.82 5.68
N ARG A 215 -8.16 -14.50 6.62
CA ARG A 215 -9.57 -14.20 6.34
C ARG A 215 -9.71 -12.75 5.90
N THR A 216 -10.43 -12.47 4.82
CA THR A 216 -10.59 -11.09 4.33
C THR A 216 -11.53 -10.24 5.18
N SER A 217 -12.41 -10.84 5.99
CA SER A 217 -13.38 -10.06 6.76
C SER A 217 -12.75 -9.27 7.91
N ASP A 218 -11.66 -9.79 8.48
CA ASP A 218 -10.98 -9.25 9.67
C ASP A 218 -9.45 -9.31 9.60
N ASP A 219 -8.90 -9.82 8.49
CA ASP A 219 -7.47 -10.00 8.22
C ASP A 219 -6.75 -10.91 9.24
N THR A 220 -7.51 -11.77 9.92
CA THR A 220 -6.94 -12.73 10.87
C THR A 220 -6.28 -13.91 10.16
N PHE A 221 -5.16 -14.38 10.72
CA PHE A 221 -4.45 -15.57 10.25
C PHE A 221 -5.34 -16.82 10.39
N VAL A 222 -5.39 -17.63 9.33
CA VAL A 222 -6.20 -18.85 9.26
C VAL A 222 -5.33 -20.10 9.30
N GLY A 223 -4.18 -20.08 8.62
CA GLY A 223 -3.25 -21.20 8.57
C GLY A 223 -2.17 -21.00 7.52
N GLU A 224 -1.24 -21.94 7.46
CA GLU A 224 -0.12 -21.90 6.51
C GLU A 224 0.23 -23.30 6.02
N ALA A 225 0.65 -23.38 4.76
CA ALA A 225 1.18 -24.59 4.15
C ALA A 225 2.71 -24.49 4.12
N VAL A 226 3.39 -25.44 4.75
CA VAL A 226 4.86 -25.52 4.71
C VAL A 226 5.28 -26.08 3.35
N ILE A 227 5.97 -25.25 2.56
CA ILE A 227 6.41 -25.54 1.19
C ILE A 227 7.93 -25.63 1.05
N THR A 228 8.66 -25.69 2.17
CA THR A 228 10.13 -25.67 2.28
C THR A 228 10.76 -24.33 1.89
N GLN A 229 11.99 -24.06 2.36
CA GLN A 229 12.69 -22.82 2.03
C GLN A 229 12.86 -22.68 0.51
N GLY A 230 12.55 -21.51 -0.04
CA GLY A 230 12.67 -21.24 -1.48
C GLY A 230 12.57 -19.76 -1.81
N ALA A 231 12.70 -19.45 -3.10
CA ALA A 231 12.47 -18.11 -3.64
C ALA A 231 11.02 -17.94 -4.12
N TRP A 232 10.05 -18.11 -3.21
CA TRP A 232 8.64 -18.18 -3.58
C TRP A 232 8.10 -16.82 -4.01
N ASN A 233 7.89 -16.64 -5.31
CA ASN A 233 7.55 -15.35 -5.89
C ASN A 233 6.06 -15.26 -6.22
N THR A 234 5.62 -15.91 -7.30
CA THR A 234 4.23 -15.82 -7.74
C THR A 234 3.44 -17.05 -7.38
N PHE A 235 2.13 -16.93 -7.41
CA PHE A 235 1.25 -18.08 -7.33
C PHE A 235 -0.12 -17.78 -7.92
N VAL A 236 -0.81 -18.84 -8.30
CA VAL A 236 -2.19 -18.81 -8.76
C VAL A 236 -3.05 -19.73 -7.91
N VAL A 237 -4.28 -19.29 -7.65
CA VAL A 237 -5.32 -20.08 -6.97
C VAL A 237 -6.28 -20.59 -8.04
N SER A 238 -6.69 -21.86 -7.96
CA SER A 238 -7.64 -22.43 -8.91
C SER A 238 -8.98 -21.69 -8.89
N PRO A 239 -9.77 -21.70 -9.99
CA PRO A 239 -11.05 -21.00 -10.05
C PRO A 239 -12.08 -21.43 -8.99
N ASP A 240 -12.02 -22.68 -8.53
CA ASP A 240 -12.86 -23.20 -7.45
C ASP A 240 -12.31 -22.86 -6.05
N GLY A 241 -11.16 -22.19 -5.97
CA GLY A 241 -10.49 -21.83 -4.73
C GLY A 241 -9.93 -23.02 -3.96
N SER A 242 -9.82 -24.22 -4.54
CA SER A 242 -9.37 -25.42 -3.82
C SER A 242 -7.85 -25.64 -3.82
N LYS A 243 -7.17 -25.13 -4.84
CA LYS A 243 -5.76 -25.42 -5.12
C LYS A 243 -4.97 -24.14 -5.28
N ALA A 244 -3.68 -24.20 -4.97
CA ALA A 244 -2.73 -23.16 -5.34
C ALA A 244 -1.46 -23.79 -5.90
N TRP A 245 -0.85 -23.12 -6.88
CA TRP A 245 0.46 -23.44 -7.41
C TRP A 245 1.41 -22.28 -7.15
N VAL A 246 2.40 -22.49 -6.28
CA VAL A 246 3.36 -21.47 -5.84
C VAL A 246 4.69 -21.68 -6.55
N VAL A 247 5.21 -20.61 -7.16
CA VAL A 247 6.39 -20.62 -8.02
C VAL A 247 7.64 -20.25 -7.24
N ASP A 248 8.73 -21.00 -7.41
CA ASP A 248 10.06 -20.70 -6.85
C ASP A 248 10.96 -20.16 -7.97
N PHE A 249 11.30 -18.87 -7.88
CA PHE A 249 12.08 -18.11 -8.87
C PHE A 249 13.55 -18.51 -8.99
N SER A 250 14.02 -19.49 -8.22
CA SER A 250 15.40 -19.96 -8.33
C SER A 250 15.75 -20.44 -9.74
N GLN A 251 17.05 -20.42 -10.06
CA GLN A 251 17.56 -20.86 -11.36
C GLN A 251 17.16 -22.30 -11.71
N THR A 252 16.99 -23.16 -10.71
CA THR A 252 16.42 -24.50 -10.83
C THR A 252 15.10 -24.53 -10.06
N GLY A 253 14.12 -23.83 -10.61
CA GLY A 253 12.86 -23.52 -9.95
C GLY A 253 12.02 -24.75 -9.63
N ARG A 254 11.05 -24.55 -8.76
CA ARG A 254 10.11 -25.57 -8.27
C ARG A 254 8.71 -25.00 -8.28
N ILE A 255 7.71 -25.87 -8.34
CA ILE A 255 6.31 -25.49 -8.17
C ILE A 255 5.72 -26.26 -6.99
N ALA A 256 5.13 -25.55 -6.03
CA ALA A 256 4.42 -26.14 -4.89
C ALA A 256 2.93 -26.23 -5.21
N TYR A 257 2.38 -27.43 -5.31
CA TYR A 257 0.94 -27.64 -5.36
C TYR A 257 0.38 -27.80 -3.94
N VAL A 258 -0.45 -26.84 -3.53
CA VAL A 258 -1.02 -26.72 -2.18
C VAL A 258 -2.53 -26.91 -2.24
N ASN A 259 -3.08 -27.71 -1.32
CA ASN A 259 -4.49 -27.72 -0.99
C ASN A 259 -4.79 -26.54 -0.06
N THR A 260 -5.63 -25.62 -0.50
CA THR A 260 -5.89 -24.36 0.19
C THR A 260 -6.97 -24.45 1.27
N GLN A 261 -7.74 -25.55 1.32
CA GLN A 261 -8.70 -25.81 2.40
C GLN A 261 -7.95 -26.28 3.65
N THR A 262 -7.07 -27.26 3.47
CA THR A 262 -6.28 -27.88 4.55
C THR A 262 -4.98 -27.15 4.81
N MET A 263 -4.55 -26.28 3.89
CA MET A 263 -3.23 -25.65 3.88
C MET A 263 -2.11 -26.69 3.96
N THR A 264 -2.17 -27.70 3.08
CA THR A 264 -1.18 -28.78 2.99
C THR A 264 -0.49 -28.76 1.64
N LEU A 265 0.84 -28.97 1.65
CA LEU A 265 1.59 -29.27 0.44
C LEU A 265 1.18 -30.67 -0.05
N GLU A 266 0.56 -30.76 -1.22
CA GLU A 266 0.15 -32.03 -1.84
C GLU A 266 1.28 -32.60 -2.69
N LYS A 267 1.98 -31.75 -3.44
CA LYS A 267 3.11 -32.16 -4.28
C LYS A 267 4.11 -31.02 -4.49
N MET A 268 5.39 -31.35 -4.44
CA MET A 268 6.47 -30.50 -4.93
C MET A 268 6.91 -30.99 -6.32
N TYR A 269 6.89 -30.09 -7.29
CA TYR A 269 7.46 -30.30 -8.61
C TYR A 269 8.85 -29.70 -8.67
N TRP A 270 9.85 -30.51 -9.03
CA TRP A 270 11.26 -30.12 -8.90
C TRP A 270 12.16 -30.79 -9.94
N ASP A 271 11.61 -31.16 -11.10
CA ASP A 271 12.36 -31.82 -12.17
C ASP A 271 13.61 -30.99 -12.50
N PRO A 272 14.83 -31.49 -12.20
CA PRO A 272 16.02 -30.65 -12.20
C PRO A 272 16.28 -30.00 -13.56
N GLY A 273 16.35 -28.67 -13.57
CA GLY A 273 16.65 -27.88 -14.76
C GLY A 273 15.48 -27.71 -15.73
N PHE A 274 14.29 -28.24 -15.42
CA PHE A 274 13.08 -27.99 -16.20
C PHE A 274 12.67 -26.51 -16.07
N PHE A 275 12.41 -26.05 -14.85
CA PHE A 275 12.10 -24.66 -14.58
C PHE A 275 13.37 -23.82 -14.42
N GLN A 276 13.55 -22.87 -15.32
CA GLN A 276 14.69 -21.96 -15.33
C GLN A 276 14.22 -20.56 -14.94
N SER A 277 14.39 -20.22 -13.67
CA SER A 277 13.90 -18.95 -13.11
C SER A 277 12.42 -18.69 -13.44
N PRO A 278 11.51 -19.61 -13.07
CA PRO A 278 10.09 -19.44 -13.35
C PRO A 278 9.55 -18.22 -12.60
N HIS A 279 8.70 -17.41 -13.23
CA HIS A 279 8.18 -16.19 -12.61
C HIS A 279 6.66 -16.13 -12.57
N GLY A 280 6.03 -15.41 -13.49
CA GLY A 280 4.59 -15.21 -13.56
C GLY A 280 3.84 -16.52 -13.71
N SER A 281 2.66 -16.58 -13.09
CA SER A 281 1.80 -17.75 -13.15
C SER A 281 0.34 -17.35 -13.32
N THR A 282 -0.36 -18.05 -14.21
CA THR A 282 -1.79 -17.88 -14.45
C THR A 282 -2.45 -19.21 -14.77
N ILE A 283 -3.78 -19.29 -14.59
CA ILE A 283 -4.58 -20.48 -14.84
C ILE A 283 -5.77 -20.14 -15.73
N SER A 284 -6.12 -21.05 -16.63
CA SER A 284 -7.31 -20.96 -17.45
C SER A 284 -8.58 -20.94 -16.59
N SER A 285 -9.64 -20.33 -17.12
CA SER A 285 -10.90 -20.16 -16.39
C SER A 285 -11.60 -21.47 -15.99
N ASP A 286 -11.32 -22.56 -16.72
CA ASP A 286 -11.80 -23.91 -16.39
C ASP A 286 -10.93 -24.62 -15.34
N GLY A 287 -9.78 -24.05 -14.98
CA GLY A 287 -8.86 -24.57 -13.97
C GLY A 287 -7.93 -25.68 -14.45
N ASN A 288 -7.88 -25.95 -15.76
CA ASN A 288 -7.17 -27.11 -16.30
C ASN A 288 -5.79 -26.79 -16.87
N THR A 289 -5.50 -25.55 -17.24
CA THR A 289 -4.23 -25.20 -17.88
C THR A 289 -3.53 -24.08 -17.12
N LEU A 290 -2.31 -24.33 -16.67
CA LEU A 290 -1.41 -23.33 -16.13
C LEU A 290 -0.46 -22.81 -17.21
N LEU A 291 -0.18 -21.52 -17.17
CA LEU A 291 0.99 -20.93 -17.83
C LEU A 291 1.92 -20.39 -16.76
N ILE A 292 3.20 -20.73 -16.89
CA ILE A 292 4.28 -20.24 -16.03
C ILE A 292 5.35 -19.66 -16.93
N THR A 293 5.75 -18.41 -16.73
CA THR A 293 6.83 -17.80 -17.54
C THR A 293 8.20 -18.24 -17.04
N GLY A 294 9.17 -18.40 -17.94
CA GLY A 294 10.58 -18.54 -17.57
C GLY A 294 11.31 -17.21 -17.75
N GLN A 295 11.50 -16.44 -16.69
CA GLN A 295 11.99 -15.04 -16.76
C GLN A 295 13.41 -14.92 -17.32
N SER A 296 14.14 -16.02 -17.45
CA SER A 296 15.37 -16.07 -18.23
C SER A 296 15.14 -16.81 -19.55
N GLY A 297 15.36 -16.12 -20.67
CA GLY A 297 15.33 -16.73 -21.99
C GLY A 297 14.04 -16.45 -22.76
N ASN A 298 13.44 -17.50 -23.33
CA ASN A 298 12.39 -17.35 -24.34
C ASN A 298 11.29 -18.42 -24.17
N LYS A 299 10.96 -18.78 -22.93
CA LYS A 299 10.10 -19.94 -22.65
C LYS A 299 8.90 -19.57 -21.80
N ILE A 300 7.78 -20.23 -22.10
CA ILE A 300 6.62 -20.35 -21.22
C ILE A 300 6.40 -21.85 -21.01
N TYR A 301 6.16 -22.26 -19.78
CA TYR A 301 5.79 -23.62 -19.42
C TYR A 301 4.28 -23.70 -19.36
N LYS A 302 3.69 -24.55 -20.19
CA LYS A 302 2.24 -24.79 -20.22
C LYS A 302 1.95 -26.18 -19.66
N TRP A 303 1.10 -26.24 -18.66
CA TRP A 303 0.83 -27.44 -17.89
C TRP A 303 -0.67 -27.75 -17.92
N ASP A 304 -1.03 -28.96 -18.36
CA ASP A 304 -2.36 -29.52 -18.08
C ASP A 304 -2.36 -30.07 -16.65
N VAL A 305 -3.18 -29.46 -15.80
CA VAL A 305 -3.33 -29.78 -14.38
C VAL A 305 -4.67 -30.43 -14.05
N THR A 306 -5.36 -31.00 -15.04
CA THR A 306 -6.58 -31.80 -14.84
C THR A 306 -6.33 -32.93 -13.83
N ASP A 307 -5.16 -33.58 -13.92
CA ASP A 307 -4.59 -34.38 -12.83
C ASP A 307 -3.43 -33.60 -12.19
N PRO A 308 -3.68 -32.83 -11.11
CA PRO A 308 -2.66 -32.01 -10.48
C PRO A 308 -1.65 -32.82 -9.66
N MET A 309 -1.72 -34.16 -9.68
CA MET A 309 -0.65 -35.02 -9.18
C MET A 309 0.28 -35.49 -10.29
N PHE A 310 -0.15 -35.48 -11.55
CA PHE A 310 0.64 -35.92 -12.70
C PHE A 310 0.35 -35.02 -13.93
N PRO A 311 0.71 -33.73 -13.85
CA PRO A 311 0.44 -32.80 -14.93
C PRO A 311 1.24 -33.16 -16.18
N GLU A 312 0.62 -33.02 -17.33
CA GLU A 312 1.32 -33.03 -18.61
C GLU A 312 1.85 -31.64 -18.90
N TYR A 313 3.05 -31.54 -19.48
CA TYR A 313 3.67 -30.25 -19.71
C TYR A 313 4.28 -30.13 -21.10
N GLU A 314 4.29 -28.89 -21.58
CA GLU A 314 4.95 -28.48 -22.81
C GLU A 314 5.70 -27.15 -22.62
N GLU A 315 6.76 -26.96 -23.40
CA GLU A 315 7.46 -25.68 -23.48
C GLU A 315 7.01 -24.92 -24.74
N ILE A 316 6.49 -23.72 -24.55
CA ILE A 316 6.19 -22.79 -25.63
C ILE A 316 7.39 -21.86 -25.80
N PHE A 317 7.95 -21.81 -27.00
CA PHE A 317 9.07 -20.94 -27.33
C PHE A 317 8.57 -19.60 -27.88
N ILE A 318 8.96 -18.51 -27.21
CA ILE A 318 8.77 -17.16 -27.70
C ILE A 318 9.83 -16.93 -28.79
N ASN A 319 9.40 -16.94 -30.05
CA ASN A 319 10.29 -16.83 -31.21
C ASN A 319 11.33 -15.70 -31.06
N ASN A 320 12.59 -16.02 -31.35
CA ASN A 320 13.69 -15.06 -31.36
C ASN A 320 13.77 -14.39 -32.74
N THR A 321 13.31 -13.15 -32.84
CA THR A 321 13.39 -12.35 -34.07
C THR A 321 14.72 -11.62 -34.23
N GLY A 322 15.81 -12.10 -33.61
CA GLY A 322 17.17 -11.57 -33.79
C GLY A 322 17.57 -10.46 -32.81
N GLY A 323 17.06 -10.49 -31.58
CA GLY A 323 17.33 -9.49 -30.54
C GLY A 323 17.68 -10.10 -29.19
N ASN A 324 17.49 -9.31 -28.13
CA ASN A 324 17.59 -9.77 -26.74
C ASN A 324 16.65 -10.97 -26.48
N ALA A 325 16.96 -11.75 -25.44
CA ALA A 325 16.02 -12.72 -24.90
C ALA A 325 14.69 -12.03 -24.53
N ALA A 326 13.58 -12.76 -24.64
CA ALA A 326 12.26 -12.24 -24.29
C ALA A 326 12.18 -11.92 -22.79
N ASP A 327 12.77 -12.78 -21.97
CA ASP A 327 12.73 -12.72 -20.51
C ASP A 327 11.30 -12.51 -20.00
N PRO A 328 10.38 -13.46 -20.28
CA PRO A 328 8.96 -13.28 -19.99
C PRO A 328 8.69 -13.16 -18.48
N HIS A 329 7.97 -12.13 -18.06
CA HIS A 329 7.76 -11.83 -16.64
C HIS A 329 6.41 -12.33 -16.13
N GLU A 330 5.30 -11.77 -16.59
CA GLU A 330 3.92 -12.13 -16.22
C GLU A 330 3.18 -12.69 -17.44
N ALA A 331 2.25 -13.61 -17.19
CA ALA A 331 1.30 -14.10 -18.18
C ALA A 331 -0.13 -13.91 -17.70
N ALA A 332 -1.04 -13.55 -18.61
CA ALA A 332 -2.45 -13.40 -18.30
C ALA A 332 -3.33 -13.87 -19.45
N TYR A 333 -4.36 -14.66 -19.15
CA TYR A 333 -5.42 -14.97 -20.11
C TYR A 333 -6.30 -13.76 -20.35
N SER A 334 -6.74 -13.59 -21.60
CA SER A 334 -7.86 -12.72 -21.95
C SER A 334 -9.14 -13.16 -21.20
N PRO A 335 -10.09 -12.24 -20.92
CA PRO A 335 -11.30 -12.60 -20.18
C PRO A 335 -12.16 -13.67 -20.86
N ASP A 336 -12.13 -13.75 -22.20
CA ASP A 336 -12.82 -14.77 -22.97
C ASP A 336 -12.02 -16.08 -23.14
N GLY A 337 -10.79 -16.12 -22.60
CA GLY A 337 -9.87 -17.26 -22.69
C GLY A 337 -9.27 -17.51 -24.08
N SER A 338 -9.63 -16.72 -25.10
CA SER A 338 -9.22 -16.97 -26.49
C SER A 338 -7.74 -16.70 -26.77
N LYS A 339 -7.15 -15.80 -25.98
CA LYS A 339 -5.75 -15.36 -26.05
C LYS A 339 -5.10 -15.40 -24.68
N TYR A 340 -3.77 -15.40 -24.69
CA TYR A 340 -2.96 -15.02 -23.53
C TYR A 340 -1.90 -13.99 -23.92
N PHE A 341 -1.58 -13.15 -22.95
CA PHE A 341 -0.64 -12.04 -23.03
C PHE A 341 0.57 -12.36 -22.15
N VAL A 342 1.76 -11.98 -22.60
CA VAL A 342 3.01 -12.21 -21.87
C VAL A 342 3.86 -10.95 -21.92
N THR A 343 4.19 -10.37 -20.78
CA THR A 343 5.17 -9.27 -20.71
C THR A 343 6.57 -9.83 -20.95
N CYS A 344 7.36 -9.17 -21.79
CA CYS A 344 8.71 -9.59 -22.16
C CYS A 344 9.69 -8.48 -21.78
N GLN A 345 10.25 -8.56 -20.57
CA GLN A 345 11.03 -7.47 -19.98
C GLN A 345 12.31 -7.16 -20.77
N GLY A 346 12.90 -8.16 -21.42
CA GLY A 346 14.14 -8.00 -22.21
C GLY A 346 13.92 -7.35 -23.58
N ARG A 347 12.65 -7.19 -24.00
CA ARG A 347 12.25 -6.70 -25.33
C ARG A 347 11.31 -5.49 -25.29
N ASP A 348 10.96 -4.98 -24.11
CA ASP A 348 10.06 -3.82 -23.95
C ASP A 348 8.73 -3.98 -24.71
N GLU A 349 8.12 -5.16 -24.62
CA GLU A 349 6.88 -5.50 -25.32
C GLU A 349 5.98 -6.47 -24.54
N VAL A 350 4.71 -6.54 -24.94
CA VAL A 350 3.78 -7.63 -24.61
C VAL A 350 3.57 -8.50 -25.84
N ARG A 351 3.82 -9.80 -25.71
CA ARG A 351 3.53 -10.81 -26.73
C ARG A 351 2.11 -11.34 -26.55
N VAL A 352 1.41 -11.52 -27.65
CA VAL A 352 0.04 -12.06 -27.68
C VAL A 352 0.02 -13.36 -28.46
N PHE A 353 -0.66 -14.37 -27.93
CA PHE A 353 -0.79 -15.69 -28.51
C PHE A 353 -2.23 -16.17 -28.48
N ASN A 354 -2.61 -17.05 -29.41
CA ASN A 354 -3.89 -17.77 -29.36
C ASN A 354 -3.79 -18.89 -28.32
N THR A 355 -4.79 -19.03 -27.45
CA THR A 355 -4.80 -20.10 -26.44
C THR A 355 -4.98 -21.50 -27.05
N SER A 356 -5.68 -21.61 -28.18
CA SER A 356 -6.05 -22.90 -28.76
C SER A 356 -4.89 -23.69 -29.37
N ASP A 357 -3.86 -22.99 -29.85
CA ASP A 357 -2.74 -23.58 -30.58
C ASP A 357 -1.39 -22.91 -30.30
N ASP A 358 -1.35 -22.02 -29.31
CA ASP A 358 -0.17 -21.23 -28.88
C ASP A 358 0.47 -20.42 -30.02
N SER A 359 -0.28 -20.16 -31.10
CA SER A 359 0.24 -19.41 -32.24
C SER A 359 0.44 -17.94 -31.89
N PHE A 360 1.60 -17.39 -32.27
CA PHE A 360 1.92 -15.98 -32.09
C PHE A 360 1.01 -15.09 -32.94
N ILE A 361 0.38 -14.09 -32.31
CA ILE A 361 -0.51 -13.13 -32.96
C ILE A 361 0.25 -11.84 -33.27
N THR A 362 0.77 -11.17 -32.24
CA THR A 362 1.45 -9.87 -32.38
C THR A 362 2.32 -9.57 -31.16
N ALA A 363 3.21 -8.59 -31.33
CA ALA A 363 3.99 -7.98 -30.27
C ALA A 363 3.60 -6.51 -30.15
N ILE A 364 3.25 -6.10 -28.94
CA ILE A 364 2.76 -4.75 -28.63
C ILE A 364 3.87 -4.02 -27.89
N PRO A 365 4.45 -2.93 -28.43
CA PRO A 365 5.51 -2.20 -27.75
C PRO A 365 4.99 -1.56 -26.46
N THR A 366 5.83 -1.50 -25.45
CA THR A 366 5.55 -0.84 -24.16
C THR A 366 6.61 0.19 -23.81
N GLY A 367 6.50 0.79 -22.62
CA GLY A 367 7.64 1.40 -21.94
C GLY A 367 8.72 0.38 -21.56
N SER A 368 9.81 0.87 -20.98
CA SER A 368 10.98 0.05 -20.67
C SER A 368 10.77 -0.87 -19.47
N PHE A 369 11.22 -2.12 -19.61
CA PHE A 369 11.18 -3.19 -18.60
C PHE A 369 9.74 -3.49 -18.12
N PRO A 370 8.85 -3.99 -19.00
CA PRO A 370 7.48 -4.34 -18.64
C PRO A 370 7.45 -5.57 -17.72
N LEU A 371 6.71 -5.46 -16.61
CA LEU A 371 6.65 -6.48 -15.55
C LEU A 371 5.23 -7.04 -15.39
N GLU A 372 4.42 -6.42 -14.52
CA GLU A 372 3.11 -6.91 -14.12
C GLU A 372 2.00 -6.43 -15.06
N MET A 373 0.91 -7.20 -15.12
CA MET A 373 -0.30 -6.83 -15.86
C MET A 373 -1.53 -6.84 -14.96
N SER A 374 -2.45 -5.91 -15.21
CA SER A 374 -3.79 -5.93 -14.63
C SER A 374 -4.84 -5.63 -15.70
N LEU A 375 -5.88 -6.45 -15.77
CA LEU A 375 -6.91 -6.39 -16.81
C LEU A 375 -8.11 -5.59 -16.32
N ALA A 376 -8.70 -4.78 -17.21
CA ALA A 376 -9.98 -4.13 -17.05
C ALA A 376 -10.95 -4.65 -18.13
N PRO A 377 -11.61 -5.81 -17.90
CA PRO A 377 -12.47 -6.46 -18.90
C PRO A 377 -13.61 -5.57 -19.40
N SER A 378 -14.24 -4.77 -18.54
CA SER A 378 -15.36 -3.90 -18.92
C SER A 378 -14.92 -2.75 -19.82
N TYR A 379 -13.65 -2.37 -19.74
CA TYR A 379 -13.02 -1.32 -20.56
C TYR A 379 -12.27 -1.88 -21.76
N ASN A 380 -12.09 -3.20 -21.82
CA ASN A 380 -11.26 -3.88 -22.82
C ASN A 380 -9.78 -3.42 -22.80
N LEU A 381 -9.25 -3.13 -21.61
CA LEU A 381 -7.88 -2.64 -21.42
C LEU A 381 -7.01 -3.59 -20.61
N ILE A 382 -5.70 -3.56 -20.87
CA ILE A 382 -4.64 -4.11 -20.02
C ILE A 382 -3.74 -2.95 -19.60
N PHE A 383 -3.41 -2.89 -18.32
CA PHE A 383 -2.42 -1.99 -17.76
C PHE A 383 -1.14 -2.79 -17.48
N VAL A 384 -0.01 -2.31 -17.98
CA VAL A 384 1.30 -2.95 -17.88
C VAL A 384 2.26 -2.02 -17.15
N SER A 385 2.85 -2.45 -16.04
CA SER A 385 3.85 -1.66 -15.35
C SER A 385 5.19 -1.76 -16.07
N CYS A 386 5.83 -0.61 -16.32
CA CYS A 386 7.13 -0.52 -16.96
C CYS A 386 8.11 0.09 -15.95
N GLU A 387 8.83 -0.76 -15.21
CA GLU A 387 9.55 -0.37 -14.00
C GLU A 387 10.66 0.65 -14.29
N VAL A 388 11.51 0.36 -15.28
CA VAL A 388 12.60 1.27 -15.70
C VAL A 388 12.04 2.49 -16.44
N GLY A 389 10.94 2.30 -17.17
CA GLY A 389 10.22 3.36 -17.84
C GLY A 389 9.52 4.34 -16.90
N ASN A 390 9.38 4.03 -15.60
CA ASN A 390 8.66 4.85 -14.63
C ASN A 390 7.21 5.17 -15.05
N ALA A 391 6.61 4.23 -15.78
CA ALA A 391 5.33 4.43 -16.47
C ALA A 391 4.46 3.17 -16.44
N VAL A 392 3.18 3.34 -16.75
CA VAL A 392 2.23 2.27 -17.09
C VAL A 392 1.85 2.40 -18.55
N THR A 393 1.97 1.32 -19.32
CA THR A 393 1.45 1.23 -20.68
C THR A 393 0.03 0.67 -20.64
N VAL A 394 -0.89 1.33 -21.35
CA VAL A 394 -2.28 0.89 -21.52
C VAL A 394 -2.42 0.26 -22.91
N ILE A 395 -2.95 -0.95 -22.97
CA ILE A 395 -3.15 -1.74 -24.19
C ILE A 395 -4.63 -2.01 -24.38
N ASP A 396 -5.15 -1.83 -25.60
CA ASP A 396 -6.50 -2.25 -25.98
C ASP A 396 -6.50 -3.72 -26.43
N MET A 397 -7.33 -4.55 -25.80
CA MET A 397 -7.40 -6.00 -26.05
C MET A 397 -8.09 -6.38 -27.38
N ASN A 398 -8.83 -5.46 -28.00
CA ASN A 398 -9.54 -5.69 -29.26
C ASN A 398 -8.63 -5.36 -30.44
N THR A 399 -7.99 -4.19 -30.40
CA THR A 399 -7.07 -3.76 -31.46
C THR A 399 -5.68 -4.34 -31.31
N LEU A 400 -5.33 -4.84 -30.12
CA LEU A 400 -3.99 -5.34 -29.77
C LEU A 400 -2.91 -4.29 -30.00
N THR A 401 -3.17 -3.07 -29.53
CA THR A 401 -2.25 -1.92 -29.65
C THR A 401 -2.13 -1.18 -28.33
N ALA A 402 -0.93 -0.63 -28.05
CA ALA A 402 -0.76 0.34 -26.98
C ALA A 402 -1.52 1.63 -27.32
N VAL A 403 -2.35 2.11 -26.40
CA VAL A 403 -3.20 3.31 -26.57
C VAL A 403 -2.71 4.49 -25.75
N LYS A 404 -1.96 4.25 -24.66
CA LYS A 404 -1.40 5.32 -23.82
C LYS A 404 -0.19 4.82 -23.03
N THR A 405 0.72 5.72 -22.70
CA THR A 405 1.77 5.51 -21.70
C THR A 405 1.67 6.64 -20.68
N ILE A 406 1.56 6.30 -19.41
CA ILE A 406 1.26 7.24 -18.31
C ILE A 406 2.43 7.18 -17.35
N ASN A 407 3.10 8.31 -17.08
CA ASN A 407 4.11 8.37 -16.02
C ASN A 407 3.42 8.29 -14.66
N VAL A 408 3.87 7.39 -13.78
CA VAL A 408 3.13 7.07 -12.55
C VAL A 408 3.95 7.23 -11.27
N GLY A 409 5.25 7.54 -11.40
CA GLY A 409 6.16 7.59 -10.28
C GLY A 409 7.43 6.82 -10.59
N TYR A 410 8.04 6.21 -9.57
CA TYR A 410 9.37 5.61 -9.65
C TYR A 410 9.30 4.12 -9.35
N GLN A 411 9.80 3.31 -10.29
CA GLN A 411 9.75 1.85 -10.23
C GLN A 411 8.32 1.33 -9.97
N PRO A 412 7.34 1.61 -10.86
CA PRO A 412 6.05 0.98 -10.76
C PRO A 412 6.20 -0.54 -10.91
N HIS A 413 5.55 -1.29 -10.03
CA HIS A 413 5.59 -2.74 -10.04
C HIS A 413 4.17 -3.32 -10.03
N GLY A 414 3.60 -3.58 -8.84
CA GLY A 414 2.27 -4.14 -8.71
C GLY A 414 1.17 -3.20 -9.18
N LEU A 415 0.20 -3.77 -9.91
CA LEU A 415 -0.97 -3.07 -10.44
C LEU A 415 -2.24 -3.80 -10.00
N ALA A 416 -3.28 -3.05 -9.66
CA ALA A 416 -4.62 -3.61 -9.49
C ALA A 416 -5.69 -2.68 -10.05
N VAL A 417 -6.44 -3.17 -11.04
CA VAL A 417 -7.62 -2.52 -11.57
C VAL A 417 -8.78 -2.68 -10.58
N ASP A 418 -9.45 -1.57 -10.29
CA ASP A 418 -10.70 -1.49 -9.56
C ASP A 418 -11.76 -0.83 -10.47
N GLU A 419 -12.53 -1.65 -11.18
CA GLU A 419 -13.59 -1.14 -12.06
C GLU A 419 -14.80 -0.58 -11.28
N VAL A 420 -14.92 -0.85 -9.96
CA VAL A 420 -16.01 -0.32 -9.12
C VAL A 420 -15.73 1.14 -8.77
N GLU A 421 -14.51 1.46 -8.32
CA GLU A 421 -14.10 2.85 -8.07
C GLU A 421 -13.63 3.56 -9.35
N GLY A 422 -13.47 2.84 -10.46
CA GLY A 422 -13.03 3.42 -11.72
C GLY A 422 -11.55 3.83 -11.72
N VAL A 423 -10.68 3.10 -11.02
CA VAL A 423 -9.25 3.43 -10.86
C VAL A 423 -8.32 2.23 -11.05
N VAL A 424 -7.04 2.50 -11.29
CA VAL A 424 -5.96 1.52 -11.20
C VAL A 424 -5.01 1.93 -10.09
N PHE A 425 -4.84 1.05 -9.11
CA PHE A 425 -3.83 1.21 -8.06
C PHE A 425 -2.46 0.82 -8.59
N VAL A 426 -1.48 1.69 -8.42
CA VAL A 426 -0.09 1.47 -8.85
C VAL A 426 0.85 1.56 -7.65
N ALA A 427 1.49 0.45 -7.30
CA ALA A 427 2.55 0.45 -6.29
C ALA A 427 3.88 0.88 -6.93
N ASN A 428 4.48 1.93 -6.36
CA ASN A 428 5.79 2.44 -6.73
C ASN A 428 6.79 2.06 -5.65
N ARG A 429 7.78 1.24 -6.00
CA ARG A 429 8.74 0.67 -5.04
C ARG A 429 9.60 1.74 -4.38
N ASN A 430 10.00 2.76 -5.15
CA ASN A 430 10.86 3.85 -4.70
C ASN A 430 12.11 3.36 -3.95
N THR A 431 12.78 2.30 -4.43
CA THR A 431 13.98 1.79 -3.75
C THR A 431 15.11 2.85 -3.76
N PRO A 432 16.15 2.73 -2.91
CA PRO A 432 17.23 3.73 -2.86
C PRO A 432 17.95 3.99 -4.20
N THR A 433 17.91 3.05 -5.14
CA THR A 433 18.53 3.16 -6.47
C THR A 433 17.63 3.79 -7.53
N SER A 434 16.34 4.01 -7.23
CA SER A 434 15.35 4.53 -8.17
C SER A 434 15.55 5.98 -8.60
N GLY A 435 16.28 6.78 -7.81
CA GLY A 435 16.33 8.23 -7.97
C GLY A 435 15.02 8.95 -7.59
N GLY A 436 14.04 8.23 -7.02
CA GLY A 436 12.78 8.80 -6.56
C GLY A 436 12.92 9.67 -5.31
N PRO A 437 11.83 10.36 -4.93
CA PRO A 437 11.85 11.30 -3.82
C PRO A 437 12.13 10.61 -2.48
N ALA A 438 12.68 11.38 -1.53
CA ALA A 438 12.75 10.93 -0.15
C ALA A 438 11.32 10.66 0.38
N PRO A 439 11.13 9.60 1.18
CA PRO A 439 9.85 9.35 1.81
C PRO A 439 9.57 10.42 2.86
N HIS A 440 8.30 10.58 3.20
CA HIS A 440 7.85 11.53 4.22
C HIS A 440 8.41 11.17 5.61
N HIS A 441 8.57 9.89 5.92
CA HIS A 441 9.28 9.42 7.12
C HIS A 441 10.04 8.11 6.84
N THR A 442 10.86 7.69 7.80
CA THR A 442 11.52 6.38 7.76
C THR A 442 10.59 5.28 8.30
N SER A 443 10.83 4.04 7.88
CA SER A 443 10.23 2.84 8.47
C SER A 443 11.19 2.18 9.44
N SER A 444 10.66 1.29 10.29
CA SER A 444 11.46 0.46 11.20
C SER A 444 12.26 -0.61 10.46
N CYS A 445 11.84 -0.94 9.24
CA CYS A 445 12.59 -1.86 8.38
C CYS A 445 13.63 -1.09 7.55
N GLY A 446 14.71 -1.78 7.20
CA GLY A 446 15.74 -1.19 6.35
C GLY A 446 15.22 -0.96 4.93
N GLY A 447 15.55 0.19 4.35
CA GLY A 447 15.19 0.54 2.97
C GLY A 447 14.52 1.91 2.88
N ARG A 448 13.75 2.12 1.81
CA ARG A 448 12.99 3.35 1.56
C ARG A 448 11.52 3.02 1.38
N ASN A 449 10.64 3.78 2.02
CA ASN A 449 9.20 3.65 1.81
C ASN A 449 8.83 3.95 0.35
N GLY A 450 7.99 3.09 -0.19
CA GLY A 450 7.34 3.31 -1.47
C GLY A 450 6.06 4.12 -1.33
N TYR A 451 5.30 4.21 -2.40
CA TYR A 451 4.03 4.93 -2.41
C TYR A 451 3.09 4.38 -3.48
N MET A 452 1.81 4.69 -3.31
CA MET A 452 0.76 4.36 -4.26
C MET A 452 0.35 5.60 -5.05
N THR A 453 0.14 5.42 -6.35
CA THR A 453 -0.53 6.39 -7.22
C THR A 453 -1.75 5.76 -7.87
N LEU A 454 -2.63 6.59 -8.45
CA LEU A 454 -3.85 6.13 -9.10
C LEU A 454 -3.91 6.60 -10.54
N ILE A 455 -4.37 5.72 -11.43
CA ILE A 455 -4.81 6.10 -12.78
C ILE A 455 -6.34 6.08 -12.78
N ASN A 456 -6.98 7.10 -13.32
CA ASN A 456 -8.43 7.10 -13.57
C ASN A 456 -8.74 6.23 -14.80
N LEU A 457 -9.60 5.23 -14.66
CA LEU A 457 -9.94 4.29 -15.75
C LEU A 457 -10.68 4.94 -16.92
N ASN A 458 -11.42 6.03 -16.67
CA ASN A 458 -12.23 6.68 -17.69
C ASN A 458 -11.42 7.69 -18.52
N THR A 459 -10.47 8.39 -17.91
CA THR A 459 -9.64 9.39 -18.60
C THR A 459 -8.27 8.85 -19.01
N LEU A 460 -7.84 7.74 -18.40
CA LEU A 460 -6.51 7.17 -18.49
C LEU A 460 -5.43 8.19 -18.08
N GLU A 461 -5.71 9.01 -17.08
CA GLU A 461 -4.78 10.02 -16.55
C GLU A 461 -4.39 9.68 -15.12
N LEU A 462 -3.18 10.09 -14.73
CA LEU A 462 -2.75 10.03 -13.34
C LEU A 462 -3.61 10.98 -12.50
N ASP A 463 -4.04 10.53 -11.34
CA ASP A 463 -4.62 11.40 -10.31
C ASP A 463 -3.46 12.11 -9.58
N ASP A 464 -3.08 13.29 -10.08
CA ASP A 464 -1.95 14.07 -9.55
C ASP A 464 -2.16 14.52 -8.09
N ASP A 465 -3.41 14.57 -7.63
CA ASP A 465 -3.77 14.93 -6.26
C ASP A 465 -3.67 13.73 -5.31
N PHE A 466 -3.47 12.51 -5.83
CA PHE A 466 -3.36 11.31 -5.03
C PHE A 466 -1.93 10.77 -4.97
N LYS A 467 -1.37 10.78 -3.75
CA LYS A 467 -0.18 10.02 -3.41
C LYS A 467 -0.26 9.56 -1.96
N MET A 468 -0.22 8.25 -1.75
CA MET A 468 -0.25 7.67 -0.41
C MET A 468 1.05 6.93 -0.14
N GLU A 469 1.74 7.29 0.94
CA GLU A 469 2.94 6.56 1.36
C GLU A 469 2.57 5.13 1.82
N LEU A 470 3.41 4.18 1.42
CA LEU A 470 3.33 2.77 1.78
C LEU A 470 4.53 2.40 2.65
N SER A 471 4.64 1.13 3.04
CA SER A 471 5.85 0.66 3.73
C SER A 471 6.98 0.42 2.73
N VAL A 472 8.05 -0.24 3.18
CA VAL A 472 9.28 -0.41 2.40
C VAL A 472 9.06 -1.42 1.26
N ASP A 473 9.45 -1.01 0.05
CA ASP A 473 9.44 -1.83 -1.17
C ASP A 473 8.08 -2.48 -1.49
N PRO A 474 7.00 -1.68 -1.71
CA PRO A 474 5.70 -2.20 -2.10
C PRO A 474 5.74 -2.84 -3.49
N TYR A 475 5.26 -4.07 -3.60
CA TYR A 475 5.60 -4.93 -4.73
C TYR A 475 4.39 -5.50 -5.47
N SER A 476 3.44 -6.09 -4.75
CA SER A 476 2.21 -6.67 -5.32
C SER A 476 0.99 -5.96 -4.77
N VAL A 477 -0.04 -5.78 -5.60
CA VAL A 477 -1.30 -5.12 -5.25
C VAL A 477 -2.45 -6.03 -5.68
N MET A 478 -3.47 -6.17 -4.83
CA MET A 478 -4.69 -6.92 -5.16
C MET A 478 -5.92 -6.24 -4.56
N VAL A 479 -7.00 -6.16 -5.33
CA VAL A 479 -8.28 -5.56 -4.89
C VAL A 479 -9.28 -6.67 -4.55
N LYS A 480 -9.85 -6.60 -3.35
CA LYS A 480 -11.06 -7.33 -2.94
C LYS A 480 -12.27 -6.49 -3.33
N ASN A 481 -12.98 -6.95 -4.36
CA ASN A 481 -14.22 -6.32 -4.80
C ASN A 481 -15.40 -6.58 -3.85
#